data_AF-A0A835HDI8-F1
#
_entry.id   AF-A0A835HDI8-F1
#
_cell.length_a   1.000
_cell.length_b   1.000
_cell.length_c   1.000
_cell.angle_alpha   90.00
_cell.angle_beta   90.00
_cell.angle_gamma   90.00
#
_symmetry.space_group_name_H-M   'P 1'
#
loop_
_entity.id
_entity.type
_entity.pdbx_description
1 polymer ?
#
loop_
_entity_poly.entity_id
_entity_poly.type
_entity_poly.pdbx_seq_one_letter_code
_entity_poly.pdbx_strand_id
1 'polypeptide(L)'
;MSLTRRQRALQSGKDALTSLIEFPNGLPPAPPTKHREKLTEVEQQLKKEEAAQKRRVQVAKAAKESEAEAIRKILGQDLNRKKREDKLKKRRDELAQEKAANAWTLPPNTIRWVIRPTGTVVTFSEDVGLPSIFSSKPCSYPPPREKCAGSSCTNP
;
A
#
# COMPACT_ATOMS: atom_id res chain seq x y z
N MET A 1 -12.08 12.22 -45.51
CA MET A 1 -12.56 10.82 -45.63
C MET A 1 -11.76 10.11 -46.72
N SER A 2 -10.86 9.19 -46.37
CA SER A 2 -10.00 8.48 -47.33
C SER A 2 -10.65 7.17 -47.81
N LEU A 3 -10.86 7.03 -49.12
CA LEU A 3 -11.47 5.84 -49.71
C LEU A 3 -10.54 4.62 -49.67
N THR A 4 -11.09 3.47 -49.28
CA THR A 4 -10.37 2.19 -49.27
C THR A 4 -10.09 1.71 -50.68
N ARG A 5 -9.01 0.92 -50.87
CA ARG A 5 -8.58 0.39 -52.18
C ARG A 5 -9.72 -0.32 -52.94
N ARG A 6 -10.63 -0.96 -52.20
CA ARG A 6 -11.80 -1.68 -52.74
C ARG A 6 -12.87 -0.74 -53.28
N GLN A 7 -13.10 0.40 -52.62
CA GLN A 7 -14.04 1.43 -53.07
C GLN A 7 -13.54 2.14 -54.34
N ARG A 8 -12.22 2.36 -54.45
CA ARG A 8 -11.62 2.99 -55.64
C ARG A 8 -11.77 2.14 -56.91
N ALA A 9 -11.63 0.81 -56.78
CA ALA A 9 -11.80 -0.11 -57.90
C ALA A 9 -13.23 -0.16 -58.45
N LEU A 10 -14.25 -0.01 -57.57
CA LEU A 10 -15.66 -0.02 -57.98
C LEU A 10 -16.10 1.28 -58.67
N GLN A 11 -15.43 2.39 -58.40
CA GLN A 11 -15.74 3.69 -59.04
C GLN A 11 -15.07 3.83 -60.41
N SER A 12 -13.90 3.21 -60.61
CA SER A 12 -13.17 3.25 -61.89
C SER A 12 -13.88 2.54 -63.06
N GLY A 13 -14.97 1.82 -62.82
CA GLY A 13 -15.72 1.10 -63.85
C GLY A 13 -16.97 1.80 -64.38
N LYS A 14 -17.31 3.00 -63.89
CA LYS A 14 -18.58 3.69 -64.26
C LYS A 14 -18.46 4.84 -65.25
N ASP A 15 -17.25 5.33 -65.53
CA ASP A 15 -17.04 6.52 -66.38
C ASP A 15 -16.44 6.21 -67.77
N ALA A 16 -16.63 4.99 -68.29
CA ALA A 16 -16.08 4.58 -69.58
C ALA A 16 -17.13 4.01 -70.55
N LEU A 17 -18.33 4.61 -70.62
CA LEU A 17 -19.38 4.21 -71.57
C LEU A 17 -19.66 5.25 -72.67
N THR A 18 -18.66 6.03 -73.09
CA THR A 18 -18.77 6.95 -74.25
C THR A 18 -17.60 6.92 -75.23
N SER A 19 -16.81 5.83 -75.28
CA SER A 19 -15.92 5.60 -76.42
C SER A 19 -16.22 4.26 -77.08
N LEU A 20 -16.82 4.36 -78.26
CA LEU A 20 -16.98 3.29 -79.23
C LEU A 20 -15.57 2.84 -79.67
N ILE A 21 -15.01 1.82 -79.03
CA ILE A 21 -13.79 1.14 -79.48
C ILE A 21 -14.19 -0.26 -79.92
N GLU A 22 -14.47 -0.39 -81.21
CA GLU A 22 -14.69 -1.66 -81.90
C GLU A 22 -13.32 -2.33 -82.12
N PHE A 23 -13.11 -3.52 -81.52
CA PHE A 23 -11.91 -4.33 -81.72
C PHE A 23 -12.17 -5.31 -82.87
N PRO A 24 -11.60 -5.12 -84.07
CA PRO A 24 -12.00 -5.85 -85.26
C PRO A 24 -11.50 -7.30 -85.32
N ASN A 25 -10.57 -7.70 -84.45
CA ASN A 25 -10.31 -9.09 -84.12
C ASN A 25 -10.39 -9.20 -82.58
N GLY A 26 -11.36 -9.95 -82.08
CA GLY A 26 -11.66 -10.05 -80.64
C GLY A 26 -10.44 -10.36 -79.77
N LEU A 27 -10.51 -9.94 -78.50
CA LEU A 27 -9.47 -10.18 -77.50
C LEU A 27 -9.06 -11.66 -77.48
N PRO A 28 -7.75 -12.00 -77.40
CA PRO A 28 -7.31 -13.38 -77.38
C PRO A 28 -7.99 -14.15 -76.24
N PRO A 29 -8.40 -15.41 -76.45
CA PRO A 29 -9.04 -16.20 -75.40
C PRO A 29 -8.13 -16.22 -74.16
N ALA A 30 -8.73 -15.92 -73.01
CA ALA A 30 -8.00 -15.86 -71.75
C ALA A 30 -7.22 -17.18 -71.55
N PRO A 31 -5.94 -17.11 -71.15
CA PRO A 31 -5.14 -18.32 -70.97
C PRO A 31 -5.86 -19.25 -69.98
N PRO A 32 -5.90 -20.58 -70.26
CA PRO A 32 -6.60 -21.52 -69.40
C PRO A 32 -6.08 -21.34 -67.98
N THR A 33 -7.00 -21.07 -67.06
CA THR A 33 -6.69 -20.85 -65.66
C THR A 33 -5.91 -22.06 -65.17
N LYS A 34 -4.63 -21.83 -64.85
CA LYS A 34 -3.73 -22.83 -64.26
C LYS A 34 -4.53 -23.65 -63.27
N HIS A 35 -4.63 -24.95 -63.52
CA HIS A 35 -5.22 -25.92 -62.62
C HIS A 35 -4.81 -25.53 -61.20
N ARG A 36 -5.78 -25.09 -60.39
CA ARG A 36 -5.59 -25.09 -58.95
C ARG A 36 -5.35 -26.54 -58.62
N GLU A 37 -4.07 -26.91 -58.46
CA GLU A 37 -3.66 -28.10 -57.74
C GLU A 37 -4.58 -28.16 -56.53
N LYS A 38 -5.45 -29.17 -56.50
CA LYS A 38 -6.38 -29.36 -55.40
C LYS A 38 -5.50 -29.74 -54.23
N LEU A 39 -5.03 -28.73 -53.49
CA LEU A 39 -4.42 -28.91 -52.17
C LEU A 39 -5.31 -29.91 -51.45
N THR A 40 -4.74 -31.06 -51.14
CA THR A 40 -5.50 -32.21 -50.66
C THR A 40 -6.28 -31.79 -49.42
N GLU A 41 -7.48 -32.35 -49.22
CA GLU A 41 -8.39 -31.95 -48.14
C GLU A 41 -7.71 -31.96 -46.76
N VAL A 42 -6.79 -32.90 -46.59
CA VAL A 42 -5.92 -33.07 -45.41
C VAL A 42 -4.98 -31.87 -45.20
N GLU A 43 -4.36 -31.34 -46.25
CA GLU A 43 -3.48 -30.15 -46.15
C GLU A 43 -4.27 -28.88 -45.82
N GLN A 44 -5.48 -28.75 -46.37
CA GLN A 44 -6.37 -27.63 -46.06
C GLN A 44 -6.86 -27.68 -44.59
N GLN A 45 -7.13 -28.87 -44.07
CA GLN A 45 -7.48 -29.08 -42.67
C GLN A 45 -6.30 -28.76 -41.74
N LEU A 46 -5.11 -29.28 -42.04
CA LEU A 46 -3.88 -28.97 -41.30
C LEU A 46 -3.60 -27.47 -41.23
N LYS A 47 -3.75 -26.75 -42.35
CA LYS A 47 -3.55 -25.30 -42.38
C LYS A 47 -4.58 -24.52 -41.55
N LYS A 48 -5.82 -25.00 -41.48
CA LYS A 48 -6.87 -24.42 -40.63
C LYS A 48 -6.58 -24.67 -39.15
N GLU A 49 -6.15 -25.87 -38.80
CA GLU A 49 -5.77 -26.23 -37.42
C GLU A 49 -4.53 -25.45 -36.96
N GLU A 50 -3.51 -25.33 -37.81
CA GLU A 50 -2.32 -24.53 -37.53
C GLU A 50 -2.68 -23.06 -37.31
N ALA A 51 -3.57 -22.49 -38.14
CA ALA A 51 -4.08 -21.14 -37.96
C ALA A 51 -4.87 -21.00 -36.65
N ALA A 52 -5.68 -21.99 -36.28
CA ALA A 52 -6.41 -22.00 -35.03
C ALA A 52 -5.48 -22.11 -33.81
N GLN A 53 -4.43 -22.94 -33.89
CA GLN A 53 -3.41 -23.04 -32.85
C GLN A 53 -2.63 -21.73 -32.68
N LYS A 54 -2.21 -21.09 -33.78
CA LYS A 54 -1.54 -19.78 -33.72
C LYS A 54 -2.42 -18.72 -33.05
N ARG A 55 -3.73 -18.70 -33.35
CA ARG A 55 -4.68 -17.81 -32.67
C ARG A 55 -4.78 -18.12 -31.18
N ARG A 56 -4.89 -19.38 -30.79
CA ARG A 56 -4.91 -19.79 -29.37
C ARG A 56 -3.66 -19.33 -28.63
N VAL A 57 -2.49 -19.51 -29.22
CA VAL A 57 -1.21 -19.06 -28.64
C VAL A 57 -1.16 -17.55 -28.49
N GLN A 58 -1.58 -16.78 -29.51
CA GLN A 58 -1.61 -15.32 -29.43
C GLN A 58 -2.57 -14.80 -28.36
N VAL A 59 -3.77 -15.39 -28.25
CA VAL A 59 -4.75 -15.03 -27.23
C VAL A 59 -4.21 -15.35 -25.83
N ALA A 60 -3.63 -16.54 -25.65
CA ALA A 60 -3.04 -16.92 -24.37
C ALA A 60 -1.86 -16.01 -23.98
N LYS A 61 -1.04 -15.60 -24.96
CA LYS A 61 0.05 -14.64 -24.73
C LYS A 61 -0.49 -13.27 -24.33
N ALA A 62 -1.47 -12.75 -25.07
CA ALA A 62 -2.09 -11.45 -24.76
C ALA A 62 -2.77 -11.45 -23.39
N ALA A 63 -3.44 -12.55 -23.01
CA ALA A 63 -4.07 -12.71 -21.70
C ALA A 63 -3.04 -12.73 -20.55
N LYS A 64 -1.92 -13.45 -20.72
CA LYS A 64 -0.83 -13.45 -19.73
C LYS A 64 -0.16 -12.09 -19.59
N GLU A 65 0.01 -11.38 -20.70
CA GLU A 65 0.63 -10.05 -20.70
C GLU A 65 -0.27 -9.01 -20.01
N SER A 66 -1.58 -9.04 -20.27
CA SER A 66 -2.54 -8.15 -19.61
C SER A 66 -2.72 -8.47 -18.13
N GLU A 67 -2.71 -9.76 -17.74
CA GLU A 67 -2.73 -10.17 -16.33
C GLU A 67 -1.48 -9.67 -15.59
N ALA A 68 -0.29 -9.87 -16.16
CA ALA A 68 0.96 -9.41 -15.57
C ALA A 68 1.00 -7.87 -15.43
N GLU A 69 0.44 -7.13 -16.38
CA GLU A 69 0.33 -5.68 -16.30
C GLU A 69 -0.67 -5.23 -15.21
N ALA A 70 -1.81 -5.92 -15.09
CA ALA A 70 -2.79 -5.65 -14.04
C ALA A 70 -2.19 -5.87 -12.65
N ILE A 71 -1.47 -6.98 -12.44
CA ILE A 71 -0.77 -7.28 -11.18
C ILE A 71 0.27 -6.20 -10.86
N ARG A 72 1.10 -5.80 -11.85
CA ARG A 72 2.09 -4.72 -11.67
C ARG A 72 1.42 -3.40 -11.26
N LYS A 73 0.27 -3.07 -11.84
CA LYS A 73 -0.47 -1.84 -11.54
C LYS A 73 -1.05 -1.83 -10.13
N ILE A 74 -1.64 -2.95 -9.69
CA ILE A 74 -2.17 -3.11 -8.32
C ILE A 74 -1.05 -2.98 -7.30
N LEU A 75 0.03 -3.77 -7.44
CA LEU A 75 1.15 -3.75 -6.50
C LEU A 75 1.87 -2.39 -6.47
N GLY A 76 2.08 -1.75 -7.63
CA GLY A 76 2.73 -0.44 -7.70
C GLY A 76 1.95 0.68 -7.02
N GLN A 77 0.61 0.68 -7.15
CA GLN A 77 -0.25 1.66 -6.48
C GLN A 77 -0.34 1.42 -4.97
N ASP A 78 -0.48 0.16 -4.56
CA ASP A 78 -0.62 -0.18 -3.14
C ASP A 78 0.66 0.05 -2.34
N LEU A 79 1.86 -0.10 -2.92
CA LEU A 79 3.11 0.18 -2.21
C LEU A 79 3.23 1.65 -1.75
N ASN A 80 2.80 2.60 -2.57
CA ASN A 80 2.83 4.02 -2.22
C ASN A 80 1.77 4.38 -1.17
N ARG A 81 0.57 3.80 -1.30
CA ARG A 81 -0.51 3.97 -0.31
C ARG A 81 -0.12 3.37 1.04
N LYS A 82 0.39 2.14 1.04
CA LYS A 82 0.89 1.43 2.22
C LYS A 82 2.01 2.21 2.92
N LYS A 83 2.98 2.76 2.17
CA LYS A 83 4.04 3.59 2.75
C LYS A 83 3.52 4.85 3.45
N ARG A 84 2.42 5.46 2.96
CA ARG A 84 1.78 6.62 3.60
C ARG A 84 1.03 6.21 4.86
N GLU A 85 0.26 5.12 4.78
CA GLU A 85 -0.49 4.56 5.92
C GLU A 85 0.45 4.13 7.05
N ASP A 86 1.56 3.44 6.73
CA ASP A 86 2.57 3.00 7.72
C ASP A 86 3.23 4.19 8.42
N LYS A 87 3.55 5.26 7.69
CA LYS A 87 4.09 6.49 8.30
C LYS A 87 3.10 7.13 9.27
N LEU A 88 1.81 7.15 8.92
CA LEU A 88 0.77 7.76 9.75
C LEU A 88 0.50 6.91 11.00
N LYS A 89 0.50 5.58 10.84
CA LYS A 89 0.39 4.64 11.95
C LYS A 89 1.57 4.77 12.91
N LYS A 90 2.80 4.81 12.39
CA LYS A 90 4.01 5.01 13.20
C LYS A 90 3.96 6.31 14.01
N ARG A 91 3.55 7.43 13.40
CA ARG A 91 3.38 8.71 14.11
C ARG A 91 2.31 8.64 15.21
N ARG A 92 1.21 7.94 14.94
CA ARG A 92 0.14 7.75 15.95
C ARG A 92 0.64 6.91 17.12
N ASP A 93 1.37 5.84 16.84
CA ASP A 93 1.94 4.96 17.86
C ASP A 93 2.99 5.68 18.70
N GLU A 94 3.88 6.47 18.06
CA GLU A 94 4.85 7.33 18.74
C GLU A 94 4.16 8.35 19.67
N LEU A 95 3.12 9.03 19.19
CA LEU A 95 2.37 9.99 20.00
C LEU A 95 1.61 9.34 21.15
N ALA A 96 1.09 8.11 20.95
CA ALA A 96 0.48 7.34 22.02
C ALA A 96 1.50 6.91 23.06
N GLN A 97 2.70 6.50 22.63
CA GLN A 97 3.80 6.12 23.50
C GLN A 97 4.33 7.32 24.30
N GLU A 98 4.50 8.48 23.66
CA GLU A 98 4.90 9.71 24.32
C GLU A 98 3.87 10.14 25.38
N LYS A 99 2.57 10.11 25.04
CA LYS A 99 1.50 10.40 25.99
C LYS A 99 1.46 9.42 27.15
N ALA A 100 1.66 8.13 26.89
CA ALA A 100 1.74 7.13 27.94
C ALA A 100 2.94 7.42 28.85
N ALA A 101 4.13 7.58 28.30
CA ALA A 101 5.35 7.90 29.05
C ALA A 101 5.19 9.20 29.88
N ASN A 102 4.62 10.25 29.29
CA ASN A 102 4.34 11.51 29.97
C ASN A 102 3.35 11.33 31.14
N ALA A 103 2.33 10.48 30.98
CA ALA A 103 1.40 10.17 32.06
C ALA A 103 2.06 9.41 33.23
N TRP A 104 3.13 8.64 32.98
CA TRP A 104 3.91 7.99 34.03
C TRP A 104 4.92 8.95 34.69
N THR A 105 5.46 9.91 33.94
CA THR A 105 6.35 10.94 34.47
C THR A 105 5.54 12.11 35.03
N LEU A 106 5.09 11.96 36.27
CA LEU A 106 4.55 13.10 37.00
C LEU A 106 5.63 14.16 37.19
N PRO A 107 5.27 15.46 37.23
CA PRO A 107 6.23 16.51 37.49
C PRO A 107 7.00 16.22 38.80
N PRO A 108 8.33 16.40 38.83
CA PRO A 108 9.08 16.48 40.08
C PRO A 108 8.36 17.57 40.91
N ASN A 109 8.06 17.41 42.19
CA ASN A 109 7.22 18.32 43.00
C ASN A 109 5.72 18.01 43.03
N THR A 110 5.28 16.81 42.65
CA THR A 110 3.88 16.41 42.78
C THR A 110 3.65 15.52 44.02
N ILE A 111 2.61 15.79 44.80
CA ILE A 111 2.12 14.89 45.85
C ILE A 111 0.79 14.29 45.39
N ARG A 112 0.66 12.97 45.42
CA ARG A 112 -0.58 12.28 45.06
C ARG A 112 -1.36 11.88 46.29
N TRP A 113 -2.66 12.15 46.29
CA TRP A 113 -3.59 11.69 47.31
C TRP A 113 -4.60 10.74 46.67
N VAL A 114 -4.64 9.49 47.12
CA VAL A 114 -5.58 8.47 46.63
C VAL A 114 -6.45 7.97 47.77
N ILE A 115 -7.75 8.20 47.69
CA ILE A 115 -8.75 7.70 48.66
C ILE A 115 -9.36 6.42 48.08
N ARG A 116 -9.28 5.31 48.82
CA ARG A 116 -9.91 4.03 48.48
C ARG A 116 -10.77 3.56 49.67
N PRO A 117 -11.75 2.65 49.45
CA PRO A 117 -12.52 2.06 50.56
C PRO A 117 -11.65 1.37 51.61
N THR A 118 -10.47 0.86 51.23
CA THR A 118 -9.50 0.22 52.13
C THR A 118 -8.63 1.21 52.90
N GLY A 119 -8.65 2.51 52.55
CA GLY A 119 -7.84 3.53 53.20
C GLY A 119 -7.38 4.63 52.24
N THR A 120 -6.70 5.61 52.82
CA THR A 120 -6.12 6.74 52.11
C THR A 120 -4.61 6.56 51.98
N VAL A 121 -4.07 6.73 50.78
CA VAL A 121 -2.63 6.66 50.49
C VAL A 121 -2.17 7.99 49.94
N VAL A 122 -1.13 8.56 50.56
CA VAL A 122 -0.44 9.77 50.09
C VAL A 122 0.94 9.37 49.60
N THR A 123 1.29 9.75 48.37
CA THR A 123 2.57 9.41 47.73
C THR A 123 3.33 10.70 47.43
N PHE A 124 4.56 10.78 47.93
CA PHE A 124 5.49 11.88 47.70
C PHE A 124 6.44 11.51 46.56
N SER A 125 6.70 12.42 45.63
CA SER A 125 7.75 12.22 44.63
C SER A 125 9.13 12.20 45.27
N GLU A 126 10.06 11.45 44.67
CA GLU A 126 11.41 11.22 45.18
C GLU A 126 12.21 12.52 45.38
N ASP A 127 11.98 13.51 44.51
CA ASP A 127 12.66 14.79 44.50
C ASP A 127 12.21 15.76 45.62
N VAL A 128 10.99 15.57 46.16
CA VAL A 128 10.47 16.36 47.30
C VAL A 128 10.91 15.76 48.64
N GLY A 129 11.18 14.45 48.65
CA GLY A 129 11.46 13.69 49.87
C GLY A 129 10.26 13.54 50.80
N LEU A 130 10.46 12.82 51.92
CA LEU A 130 9.44 12.70 52.95
C LEU A 130 9.44 13.93 53.89
N PRO A 131 8.26 14.45 54.25
CA PRO A 131 8.14 15.49 55.27
C PRO A 131 8.77 15.11 56.62
N SER A 132 9.38 16.08 57.29
CA SER A 132 10.02 15.90 58.62
C SER A 132 9.05 15.50 59.73
N ILE A 133 7.74 15.60 59.52
CA ILE A 133 6.74 15.06 60.45
C ILE A 133 6.82 13.52 60.57
N PHE A 134 7.39 12.84 59.56
CA PHE A 134 7.61 11.40 59.59
C PHE A 134 8.95 11.01 60.23
N SER A 135 9.86 11.97 60.46
CA SER A 135 11.09 11.70 61.20
C SER A 135 10.81 11.80 62.71
N SER A 136 10.24 10.73 63.26
CA SER A 136 10.13 10.60 64.71
C SER A 136 11.56 10.54 65.29
N LYS A 137 11.86 11.45 66.23
CA LYS A 137 13.09 11.33 67.00
C LYS A 137 12.96 10.07 67.87
N PRO A 138 13.99 9.21 67.93
CA PRO A 138 13.96 8.08 68.83
C PRO A 138 13.74 8.59 70.26
N CYS A 139 12.73 8.06 70.93
CA CYS A 139 12.50 8.35 72.34
C CYS A 139 13.71 7.82 73.11
N SER A 140 14.52 8.73 73.66
CA SER A 140 15.63 8.33 74.51
C SER A 140 15.06 7.99 75.89
N TYR A 141 15.29 6.76 76.33
CA TYR A 141 15.03 6.34 77.70
C TYR A 141 16.36 6.13 78.43
N PRO A 142 16.54 6.67 79.64
CA PRO A 142 15.58 7.49 80.39
C PRO A 142 15.38 8.88 79.78
N PRO A 143 14.22 9.53 80.02
CA PRO A 143 13.99 10.89 79.54
C PRO A 143 15.14 11.82 79.95
N PRO A 144 15.52 12.79 79.11
CA PRO A 144 16.52 13.78 79.46
C PRO A 144 16.19 14.42 80.81
N ARG A 145 17.12 14.35 81.75
CA ARG A 145 16.96 14.98 83.07
C ARG A 145 17.02 16.49 82.91
N GLU A 146 16.18 17.20 83.66
CA GLU A 146 16.24 18.66 83.70
C GLU A 146 17.64 19.11 84.12
N LYS A 147 18.11 20.16 83.44
CA LYS A 147 19.37 20.82 83.77
C LYS A 147 19.17 21.66 85.02
N CYS A 148 20.07 21.50 85.96
CA CYS A 148 20.04 22.18 87.24
C CYS A 148 20.92 23.43 87.18
N ALA A 149 20.37 24.58 87.58
CA ALA A 149 21.11 25.85 87.62
C ALA A 149 21.99 26.03 88.88
N GLY A 150 22.09 25.00 89.73
CA GLY A 150 22.83 25.05 90.99
C GLY A 150 24.34 24.91 90.78
N SER A 151 25.13 25.71 91.50
CA SER A 151 26.59 25.72 91.42
C SER A 151 27.27 24.41 91.84
N SER A 152 26.57 23.52 92.55
CA SER A 152 27.04 22.19 92.97
C SER A 152 26.55 21.05 92.08
N CYS A 153 25.89 21.36 90.96
CA CYS A 153 25.23 20.33 90.19
C CYS A 153 26.15 19.59 89.22
N THR A 154 25.96 18.27 89.14
CA THR A 154 26.71 17.38 88.24
C THR A 154 26.08 17.27 86.84
N ASN A 155 24.87 17.83 86.63
CA ASN A 155 24.13 17.84 85.35
C ASN A 155 23.70 19.27 84.92
N PRO A 156 24.66 20.16 84.61
CA PRO A 156 24.38 21.54 84.22
C PRO A 156 23.64 21.72 82.89
#